data_AF-A0A661ARL1-F1
#
_entry.id   AF-A0A661ARL1-F1
#
_cell.length_a   1.000
_cell.length_b   1.000
_cell.length_c   1.000
_cell.angle_alpha   90.00
_cell.angle_beta   90.00
_cell.angle_gamma   90.00
#
_symmetry.space_group_name_H-M   'P 1'
#
loop_
_entity.id
_entity.type
_entity.pdbx_description
1 polymer ?
#
loop_
_entity_poly.entity_id
_entity_poly.type
_entity_poly.pdbx_seq_one_letter_code
_entity_poly.pdbx_strand_id
1 'polypeptide(L)'
;MLEDEDRERLFRRLINQIDPNAKLIDLKFEPDPPTDLTKPAKITVKYEIPDFAIDAGNYLLLSAPCAQHTFDILSSSISEYTKLEDRKYPIEFQFAMGCDITETIQLPAEYKPKSIPDNVDLNNKYLKYSMNYDIRGKVVTYKSSLRLTDIDVPLKDYPAFRKAYTDYQNSEKGMLFLNR
;
A
#
# COMPACT_ATOMS: atom_id res chain seq x y z
N MET A 1 -7.56 -11.43 21.93
CA MET A 1 -8.25 -10.81 20.77
C MET A 1 -8.36 -9.33 21.09
N LEU A 2 -8.09 -8.42 20.15
CA LEU A 2 -8.28 -6.98 20.43
C LEU A 2 -9.77 -6.73 20.72
N GLU A 3 -10.04 -5.94 21.76
CA GLU A 3 -11.39 -5.43 22.04
C GLU A 3 -11.87 -4.57 20.87
N ASP A 4 -13.18 -4.43 20.70
CA ASP A 4 -13.75 -3.72 19.54
C ASP A 4 -13.27 -2.27 19.44
N GLU A 5 -13.10 -1.59 20.58
CA GLU A 5 -12.52 -0.24 20.64
C GLU A 5 -11.06 -0.20 20.15
N ASP A 6 -10.26 -1.23 20.48
CA ASP A 6 -8.87 -1.31 20.04
C ASP A 6 -8.77 -1.58 18.53
N ARG A 7 -9.68 -2.40 18.00
CA ARG A 7 -9.81 -2.65 16.55
C ARG A 7 -10.17 -1.36 15.83
N GLU A 8 -11.16 -0.62 16.30
CA GLU A 8 -11.56 0.65 15.70
C GLU A 8 -10.40 1.66 15.73
N ARG A 9 -9.71 1.79 16.87
CA ARG A 9 -8.56 2.67 17.02
C ARG A 9 -7.43 2.32 16.04
N LEU A 10 -7.15 1.03 15.83
CA LEU A 10 -6.15 0.58 14.87
C LEU A 10 -6.49 1.01 13.45
N PHE A 11 -7.71 0.72 12.98
CA PHE A 11 -8.12 1.06 11.62
C PHE A 11 -8.27 2.56 11.40
N ARG A 12 -8.70 3.30 12.42
CA ARG A 12 -8.74 4.77 12.40
C ARG A 12 -7.32 5.35 12.26
N ARG A 13 -6.31 4.77 12.93
CA ARG A 13 -4.92 5.15 12.75
C ARG A 13 -4.41 4.87 11.33
N LEU A 14 -4.78 3.73 10.75
CA LEU A 14 -4.38 3.37 9.38
C LEU A 14 -4.96 4.34 8.36
N ILE A 15 -6.27 4.57 8.35
CA ILE A 15 -6.87 5.50 7.36
C ILE A 15 -6.35 6.94 7.52
N ASN A 16 -5.97 7.35 8.74
CA ASN A 16 -5.37 8.66 8.98
C ASN A 16 -3.94 8.80 8.41
N GLN A 17 -3.27 7.70 8.08
CA GLN A 17 -2.01 7.75 7.33
C GLN A 17 -2.23 8.10 5.87
N ILE A 18 -3.40 7.76 5.31
CA ILE A 18 -3.80 8.12 3.93
C ILE A 18 -4.11 9.62 3.87
N ASP A 19 -4.95 10.08 4.79
CA ASP A 19 -5.31 11.50 4.95
C ASP A 19 -5.75 11.79 6.39
N PRO A 20 -5.25 12.85 7.05
CA PRO A 20 -5.63 13.19 8.42
C PRO A 20 -7.12 13.51 8.61
N ASN A 21 -7.85 13.86 7.54
CA ASN A 21 -9.28 14.14 7.55
C ASN A 21 -10.13 12.89 7.30
N ALA A 22 -9.51 11.71 7.14
CA ALA A 22 -10.23 10.46 6.97
C ALA A 22 -11.15 10.15 8.16
N LYS A 23 -12.39 9.76 7.85
CA LYS A 23 -13.39 9.39 8.85
C LYS A 23 -13.83 7.95 8.61
N LEU A 24 -13.63 7.12 9.63
CA LEU A 24 -14.15 5.76 9.64
C LEU A 24 -15.68 5.79 9.73
N ILE A 25 -16.34 5.08 8.81
CA ILE A 25 -17.80 4.96 8.73
C ILE A 25 -18.27 3.60 9.26
N ASP A 26 -17.59 2.52 8.88
CA ASP A 26 -17.97 1.15 9.24
C ASP A 26 -16.73 0.25 9.24
N LEU A 27 -16.70 -0.72 10.14
CA LEU A 27 -15.63 -1.71 10.27
C LEU A 27 -16.24 -3.08 10.55
N LYS A 28 -15.95 -4.06 9.68
CA LYS A 28 -16.49 -5.42 9.78
C LYS A 28 -15.40 -6.47 9.64
N PHE A 29 -15.46 -7.49 10.49
CA PHE A 29 -14.58 -8.65 10.45
C PHE A 29 -15.40 -9.90 10.11
N GLU A 30 -14.87 -10.74 9.24
CA GLU A 30 -15.52 -11.97 8.80
C GLU A 30 -14.45 -13.10 8.72
N PRO A 31 -14.53 -14.17 9.52
CA PRO A 31 -15.42 -14.37 10.66
C PRO A 31 -15.01 -13.57 11.91
N ASP A 32 -15.98 -13.26 12.78
CA ASP A 32 -15.75 -12.59 14.07
C ASP A 32 -16.47 -13.35 15.21
N PRO A 33 -15.74 -14.01 16.13
CA PRO A 33 -14.28 -14.08 16.20
C PRO A 33 -13.66 -14.99 15.11
N PRO A 34 -12.40 -14.73 14.69
CA PRO A 34 -11.68 -15.60 13.78
C PRO A 34 -11.24 -16.88 14.50
N THR A 35 -12.12 -17.88 14.52
CA THR A 35 -11.90 -19.16 15.23
C THR A 35 -11.24 -20.23 14.38
N ASP A 36 -11.26 -20.07 13.05
CA ASP A 36 -10.73 -21.04 12.09
C ASP A 36 -9.62 -20.39 11.26
N LEU A 37 -8.37 -20.66 11.65
CA LEU A 37 -7.17 -20.11 10.99
C LEU A 37 -6.87 -20.74 9.63
N THR A 38 -7.62 -21.77 9.22
CA THR A 38 -7.49 -22.39 7.89
C THR A 38 -8.30 -21.65 6.83
N LYS A 39 -9.22 -20.77 7.24
CA LYS A 39 -10.04 -19.96 6.35
C LYS A 39 -9.50 -18.53 6.28
N PRO A 40 -9.52 -17.89 5.10
CA PRO A 40 -9.17 -16.48 5.00
C PRO A 40 -10.07 -15.61 5.86
N ALA A 41 -9.48 -14.77 6.71
CA ALA A 41 -10.18 -13.68 7.36
C ALA A 41 -10.34 -12.51 6.39
N LYS A 42 -11.47 -11.82 6.45
CA LYS A 42 -11.77 -10.63 5.67
C LYS A 42 -12.10 -9.48 6.61
N ILE A 43 -11.55 -8.32 6.29
CA ILE A 43 -11.82 -7.08 6.99
C ILE A 43 -12.36 -6.09 5.97
N THR A 44 -13.53 -5.53 6.24
CA THR A 44 -14.15 -4.49 5.40
C THR A 44 -14.10 -3.18 6.17
N VAL A 45 -13.41 -2.19 5.60
CA VAL A 45 -13.27 -0.85 6.16
C VAL A 45 -13.97 0.12 5.22
N LYS A 46 -15.00 0.81 5.72
CA LYS A 46 -15.68 1.89 4.99
C LYS A 46 -15.27 3.20 5.62
N TYR A 47 -14.80 4.15 4.81
CA TYR A 47 -14.37 5.46 5.28
C TYR A 47 -14.67 6.52 4.22
N GLU A 48 -14.64 7.79 4.63
CA GLU A 48 -14.70 8.96 3.76
C GLU A 48 -13.50 9.87 4.00
N ILE A 49 -13.02 10.54 2.96
CA ILE A 49 -12.00 11.59 3.05
C ILE A 49 -12.58 12.82 2.35
N PRO A 50 -13.01 13.85 3.09
CA PRO A 50 -13.44 15.12 2.51
C PRO A 50 -12.30 15.77 1.74
N ASP A 51 -12.61 16.38 0.60
CA ASP A 51 -11.67 17.19 -0.20
C ASP A 51 -10.34 16.47 -0.55
N PHE A 52 -10.39 15.15 -0.75
CA PHE A 52 -9.20 14.32 -0.97
C PHE A 52 -8.41 14.68 -2.24
N ALA A 53 -9.11 15.06 -3.31
CA ALA A 53 -8.47 15.43 -4.57
C ALA A 53 -8.13 16.92 -4.57
N ILE A 54 -6.92 17.26 -5.04
CA ILE A 54 -6.42 18.64 -5.01
C ILE A 54 -6.85 19.37 -6.30
N ASP A 55 -7.63 20.43 -6.17
CA ASP A 55 -7.95 21.33 -7.28
C ASP A 55 -6.74 22.20 -7.62
N ALA A 56 -6.21 22.00 -8.83
CA ALA A 56 -5.09 22.74 -9.42
C ALA A 56 -5.54 23.54 -10.65
N GLY A 57 -6.73 24.15 -10.58
CA GLY A 57 -7.31 25.01 -11.61
C GLY A 57 -7.88 24.21 -12.77
N ASN A 58 -7.09 24.02 -13.82
CA ASN A 58 -7.52 23.23 -14.99
C ASN A 58 -7.39 21.72 -14.76
N TYR A 59 -6.78 21.33 -13.64
CA TYR A 59 -6.51 19.94 -13.31
C TYR A 59 -7.04 19.59 -11.92
N LEU A 60 -7.39 18.32 -11.75
CA LEU A 60 -7.63 17.72 -10.45
C LEU A 60 -6.54 16.66 -10.23
N LEU A 61 -5.81 16.77 -9.12
CA LEU A 61 -4.73 15.85 -8.77
C LEU A 61 -5.23 14.84 -7.75
N LEU A 62 -4.93 13.57 -7.98
CA LEU A 62 -5.36 12.46 -7.13
C LEU A 62 -4.23 11.45 -6.99
N SER A 63 -3.85 11.09 -5.76
CA SER A 63 -3.06 9.88 -5.53
C SER A 63 -4.02 8.72 -5.24
N ALA A 64 -3.66 7.52 -5.67
CA ALA A 64 -4.42 6.32 -5.27
C ALA A 64 -4.19 6.07 -3.77
N PRO A 65 -5.24 6.02 -2.93
CA PRO A 65 -5.10 5.77 -1.50
C PRO A 65 -4.16 4.61 -1.14
N CYS A 66 -4.25 3.48 -1.85
CA CYS A 66 -3.43 2.31 -1.57
C CYS A 66 -2.01 2.38 -2.18
N ALA A 67 -1.67 3.45 -2.91
CA ALA A 67 -0.31 3.70 -3.35
C ALA A 67 0.61 4.19 -2.22
N GLN A 68 0.04 4.60 -1.07
CA GLN A 68 0.78 5.04 0.12
C GLN A 68 1.21 3.88 1.03
N HIS A 69 1.10 2.63 0.56
CA HIS A 69 1.45 1.39 1.28
C HIS A 69 0.79 1.21 2.67
N THR A 70 -0.27 1.97 2.99
CA THR A 70 -0.94 1.97 4.29
C THR A 70 -1.47 0.60 4.71
N PHE A 71 -2.00 -0.17 3.76
CA PHE A 71 -2.52 -1.52 3.99
C PHE A 71 -1.51 -2.62 3.65
N ASP A 72 -0.27 -2.24 3.31
CA ASP A 72 0.81 -3.20 3.07
C ASP A 72 1.44 -3.61 4.41
N ILE A 73 1.00 -4.74 4.95
CA ILE A 73 1.51 -5.29 6.21
C ILE A 73 3.01 -5.66 6.09
N LEU A 74 3.50 -5.97 4.89
CA LEU A 74 4.91 -6.33 4.67
C LEU A 74 5.82 -5.12 4.76
N SER A 75 5.34 -3.96 4.31
CA SER A 75 6.09 -2.71 4.38
C SER A 75 6.59 -2.48 5.81
N SER A 76 5.71 -2.63 6.80
CA SER A 76 6.03 -2.44 8.23
C SER A 76 7.07 -3.47 8.70
N SER A 77 6.93 -4.73 8.31
CA SER A 77 7.83 -5.81 8.71
C SER A 77 9.23 -5.64 8.13
N ILE A 78 9.36 -5.22 6.87
CA ILE A 78 10.65 -5.03 6.21
C ILE A 78 11.31 -3.74 6.68
N SER A 79 10.54 -2.69 6.96
CA SER A 79 11.04 -1.37 7.37
C SER A 79 11.99 -1.45 8.56
N GLU A 80 11.67 -2.28 9.56
CA GLU A 80 12.49 -2.45 10.77
C GLU A 80 13.90 -2.98 10.45
N TYR A 81 14.05 -3.79 9.41
CA TYR A 81 15.34 -4.36 9.01
C TYR A 81 16.17 -3.43 8.12
N THR A 82 15.57 -2.38 7.55
CA THR A 82 16.21 -1.45 6.59
C THR A 82 16.52 -0.07 7.19
N LYS A 83 16.19 0.17 8.47
CA LYS A 83 16.47 1.43 9.19
C LYS A 83 17.96 1.77 9.32
N LEU A 84 18.81 0.76 9.48
CA LEU A 84 20.25 0.96 9.62
C LEU A 84 20.87 1.24 8.25
N GLU A 85 21.89 2.11 8.20
CA GLU A 85 22.68 2.28 6.98
C GLU A 85 23.61 1.08 6.77
N ASP A 86 24.25 0.64 7.85
CA ASP A 86 25.15 -0.52 7.89
C ASP A 86 24.70 -1.54 8.95
N ARG A 87 24.98 -2.83 8.70
CA ARG A 87 24.66 -3.93 9.61
C ARG A 87 25.90 -4.73 9.99
N LYS A 88 25.93 -5.20 11.25
CA LYS A 88 26.93 -6.14 11.78
C LYS A 88 26.51 -7.61 11.66
N TYR A 89 25.21 -7.86 11.49
CA TYR A 89 24.64 -9.20 11.38
C TYR A 89 23.72 -9.31 10.15
N PRO A 90 23.64 -10.49 9.52
CA PRO A 90 22.71 -10.74 8.42
C PRO A 90 21.25 -10.54 8.87
N ILE A 91 20.34 -10.55 7.90
CA ILE A 91 18.90 -10.59 8.17
C ILE A 91 18.41 -12.00 7.87
N GLU A 92 17.64 -12.54 8.80
CA GLU A 92 16.90 -13.79 8.62
C GLU A 92 15.43 -13.49 8.94
N PHE A 93 14.58 -13.56 7.91
CA PHE A 93 13.14 -13.48 8.08
C PHE A 93 12.59 -14.86 8.46
N GLN A 94 11.47 -14.89 9.19
CA GLN A 94 10.88 -16.18 9.60
C GLN A 94 10.23 -16.94 8.43
N PHE A 95 9.75 -16.22 7.42
CA PHE A 95 9.05 -16.80 6.27
C PHE A 95 9.03 -15.81 5.10
N ALA A 96 8.92 -16.34 3.89
CA ALA A 96 8.64 -15.56 2.69
C ALA A 96 7.20 -15.00 2.77
N MET A 97 6.98 -13.82 2.19
CA MET A 97 5.71 -13.11 2.32
C MET A 97 5.32 -12.39 1.02
N GLY A 98 4.02 -12.21 0.80
CA GLY A 98 3.49 -11.44 -0.31
C GLY A 98 2.28 -10.58 0.06
N CYS A 99 2.19 -9.39 -0.52
CA CYS A 99 1.03 -8.52 -0.46
C CYS A 99 0.61 -8.17 -1.89
N ASP A 100 -0.68 -8.35 -2.20
CA ASP A 100 -1.29 -7.89 -3.43
C ASP A 100 -2.33 -6.85 -3.11
N ILE A 101 -2.27 -5.75 -3.84
CA ILE A 101 -3.22 -4.66 -3.73
C ILE A 101 -3.90 -4.50 -5.08
N THR A 102 -5.23 -4.43 -5.04
CA THR A 102 -6.04 -4.01 -6.18
C THR A 102 -7.00 -2.95 -5.69
N GLU A 103 -6.90 -1.77 -6.28
CA GLU A 103 -7.76 -0.63 -5.99
C GLU A 103 -8.47 -0.19 -7.27
N THR A 104 -9.73 0.18 -7.13
CA THR A 104 -10.57 0.68 -8.22
C THR A 104 -11.12 2.03 -7.81
N ILE A 105 -10.80 3.05 -8.62
CA ILE A 105 -11.21 4.43 -8.41
C ILE A 105 -12.21 4.81 -9.50
N GLN A 106 -13.42 5.16 -9.09
CA GLN A 106 -14.45 5.68 -9.99
C GLN A 106 -14.32 7.21 -10.04
N LEU A 107 -13.91 7.73 -11.19
CA LEU A 107 -13.81 9.17 -11.41
C LEU A 107 -15.20 9.81 -11.58
N PRO A 108 -15.40 11.07 -11.12
CA PRO A 108 -16.62 11.83 -11.40
C PRO A 108 -16.84 12.02 -12.90
N ALA A 109 -18.07 12.36 -13.28
CA ALA A 109 -18.49 12.29 -14.67
C ALA A 109 -17.76 13.30 -15.59
N GLU A 110 -17.40 14.43 -15.02
CA GLU A 110 -16.77 15.60 -15.62
C GLU A 110 -15.25 15.51 -15.71
N TYR A 111 -14.61 14.47 -15.17
CA TYR A 111 -13.16 14.33 -15.22
C TYR A 111 -12.72 13.20 -16.14
N LYS A 112 -11.63 13.44 -16.86
CA LYS A 112 -10.90 12.43 -17.63
C LYS A 112 -9.45 12.39 -17.19
N PRO A 113 -8.81 11.21 -17.20
CA PRO A 113 -7.39 11.12 -16.91
C PRO A 113 -6.59 11.69 -18.07
N LYS A 114 -5.71 12.63 -17.75
CA LYS A 114 -4.72 13.22 -18.66
C LYS A 114 -3.39 12.48 -18.60
N SER A 115 -2.97 12.06 -17.40
CA SER A 115 -1.73 11.32 -17.19
C SER A 115 -1.85 10.45 -15.95
N ILE A 116 -1.17 9.30 -15.99
CA ILE A 116 -1.03 8.35 -14.89
C ILE A 116 0.45 8.15 -14.58
N PRO A 117 0.79 7.69 -13.37
CA PRO A 117 2.15 7.30 -13.03
C PRO A 117 2.67 6.20 -13.94
N ASP A 118 3.99 6.22 -14.18
CA ASP A 118 4.67 5.14 -14.88
C ASP A 118 4.61 3.83 -14.07
N ASN A 119 4.66 2.72 -14.79
CA ASN A 119 4.75 1.41 -14.18
C ASN A 119 6.10 1.27 -13.47
N VAL A 120 6.08 0.64 -12.29
CA VAL A 120 7.29 0.28 -11.56
C VAL A 120 7.45 -1.23 -11.59
N ASP A 121 8.64 -1.70 -11.95
CA ASP A 121 9.05 -3.09 -11.86
C ASP A 121 10.43 -3.15 -11.18
N LEU A 122 10.45 -3.69 -9.97
CA LEU A 122 11.64 -3.93 -9.19
C LEU A 122 11.78 -5.44 -9.03
N ASN A 123 12.90 -5.98 -9.49
CA ASN A 123 13.15 -7.41 -9.43
C ASN A 123 14.59 -7.65 -9.01
N ASN A 124 14.77 -7.96 -7.72
CA ASN A 124 16.04 -8.46 -7.22
C ASN A 124 15.86 -9.84 -6.58
N LYS A 125 16.97 -10.41 -6.07
CA LYS A 125 16.97 -11.74 -5.45
C LYS A 125 16.00 -11.89 -4.26
N TYR A 126 15.81 -10.83 -3.49
CA TYR A 126 15.15 -10.85 -2.18
C TYR A 126 13.76 -10.22 -2.19
N LEU A 127 13.55 -9.21 -3.03
CA LEU A 127 12.38 -8.37 -3.10
C LEU A 127 11.97 -8.21 -4.56
N LYS A 128 10.71 -8.53 -4.83
CA LYS A 128 10.05 -8.22 -6.10
C LYS A 128 8.89 -7.29 -5.85
N TYR A 129 8.78 -6.25 -6.64
CA TYR A 129 7.68 -5.31 -6.58
C TYR A 129 7.24 -4.90 -7.97
N SER A 130 5.94 -4.97 -8.24
CA SER A 130 5.35 -4.42 -9.45
C SER A 130 4.22 -3.46 -9.09
N MET A 131 4.10 -2.36 -9.82
CA MET A 131 3.03 -1.38 -9.70
C MET A 131 2.57 -0.95 -11.09
N ASN A 132 1.26 -0.92 -11.31
CA ASN A 132 0.70 -0.44 -12.56
C ASN A 132 -0.65 0.26 -12.37
N TYR A 133 -0.91 1.20 -13.27
CA TYR A 133 -2.19 1.87 -13.42
C TYR A 133 -2.80 1.48 -14.76
N ASP A 134 -4.09 1.14 -14.77
CA ASP A 134 -4.89 0.93 -15.98
C ASP A 134 -6.11 1.84 -15.95
N ILE A 135 -6.51 2.36 -17.11
CA ILE A 135 -7.68 3.23 -17.22
C ILE A 135 -8.62 2.67 -18.27
N ARG A 136 -9.88 2.48 -17.86
CA ARG A 136 -10.97 2.13 -18.78
C ARG A 136 -12.13 3.08 -18.58
N GLY A 137 -12.26 4.03 -19.50
CA GLY A 137 -13.27 5.07 -19.42
C GLY A 137 -13.07 5.94 -18.17
N LYS A 138 -13.94 5.79 -17.18
CA LYS A 138 -13.93 6.56 -15.92
C LYS A 138 -13.43 5.76 -14.72
N VAL A 139 -12.94 4.55 -14.95
CA VAL A 139 -12.43 3.67 -13.90
C VAL A 139 -10.91 3.62 -14.01
N VAL A 140 -10.22 4.02 -12.95
CA VAL A 140 -8.78 3.82 -12.78
C VAL A 140 -8.59 2.58 -11.91
N THR A 141 -7.77 1.64 -12.37
CA THR A 141 -7.37 0.46 -11.61
C THR A 141 -5.91 0.61 -11.22
N TYR A 142 -5.64 0.65 -9.92
CA TYR A 142 -4.29 0.54 -9.38
C TYR A 142 -4.06 -0.90 -8.94
N LYS A 143 -2.93 -1.48 -9.35
CA LYS A 143 -2.50 -2.79 -8.90
C LYS A 143 -1.06 -2.73 -8.44
N SER A 144 -0.77 -3.37 -7.33
CA SER A 144 0.60 -3.63 -6.94
C SER A 144 0.78 -5.00 -6.31
N SER A 145 2.00 -5.50 -6.37
CA SER A 145 2.39 -6.80 -5.84
C SER A 145 3.76 -6.67 -5.22
N LEU A 146 3.88 -6.82 -3.90
CA LEU A 146 5.14 -6.88 -3.18
C LEU A 146 5.40 -8.32 -2.74
N ARG A 147 6.63 -8.80 -2.91
CA ARG A 147 7.08 -10.15 -2.52
C ARG A 147 8.45 -10.11 -1.89
N LEU A 148 8.56 -10.67 -0.69
CA LEU A 148 9.83 -11.10 -0.10
C LEU A 148 10.08 -12.55 -0.54
N THR A 149 11.03 -12.77 -1.44
CA THR A 149 11.25 -14.06 -2.13
C THR A 149 12.30 -14.95 -1.48
N ASP A 150 13.17 -14.38 -0.66
CA ASP A 150 14.23 -15.10 0.06
C ASP A 150 14.32 -14.50 1.47
N ILE A 151 14.49 -15.37 2.46
CA ILE A 151 14.45 -15.02 3.88
C ILE A 151 15.85 -14.73 4.44
N ASP A 152 16.90 -15.22 3.78
CA ASP A 152 18.27 -15.11 4.25
C ASP A 152 18.98 -14.02 3.44
N VAL A 153 19.22 -12.86 4.06
CA VAL A 153 19.99 -11.75 3.46
C VAL A 153 21.38 -11.69 4.11
N PRO A 154 22.43 -12.24 3.47
CA PRO A 154 23.79 -12.12 3.96
C PRO A 154 24.22 -10.65 4.06
N LEU A 155 25.18 -10.36 4.94
CA LEU A 155 25.73 -9.02 5.14
C LEU A 155 26.17 -8.33 3.84
N LYS A 156 26.82 -9.08 2.95
CA LYS A 156 27.29 -8.57 1.64
C LYS A 156 26.15 -8.10 0.73
N ASP A 157 24.95 -8.66 0.90
CA ASP A 157 23.80 -8.41 0.05
C ASP A 157 22.85 -7.35 0.66
N TYR A 158 23.09 -6.97 1.92
CA TYR A 158 22.29 -5.98 2.64
C TYR A 158 22.14 -4.63 1.92
N PRO A 159 23.21 -4.02 1.36
CA PRO A 159 23.06 -2.74 0.66
C PRO A 159 22.10 -2.83 -0.53
N ALA A 160 22.15 -3.93 -1.28
CA ALA A 160 21.25 -4.16 -2.42
C ALA A 160 19.81 -4.41 -1.97
N PHE A 161 19.61 -5.15 -0.87
CA PHE A 161 18.30 -5.35 -0.26
C PHE A 161 17.69 -4.03 0.23
N ARG A 162 18.45 -3.25 1.01
CA ARG A 162 18.03 -1.94 1.50
C ARG A 162 17.67 -0.99 0.36
N LYS A 163 18.51 -0.93 -0.68
CA LYS A 163 18.23 -0.10 -1.85
C LYS A 163 16.92 -0.49 -2.52
N ALA A 164 16.68 -1.78 -2.76
CA ALA A 164 15.44 -2.22 -3.40
C ALA A 164 14.19 -1.89 -2.56
N TYR A 165 14.29 -1.99 -1.23
CA TYR A 165 13.21 -1.56 -0.35
C TYR A 165 13.01 -0.03 -0.40
N THR A 166 14.08 0.76 -0.44
CA THR A 166 13.98 2.22 -0.62
C THR A 166 13.40 2.60 -1.99
N ASP A 167 13.73 1.87 -3.05
CA ASP A 167 13.14 2.08 -4.38
C ASP A 167 11.63 1.79 -4.36
N TYR A 168 11.19 0.75 -3.64
CA TYR A 168 9.77 0.45 -3.38
C TYR A 168 9.07 1.57 -2.59
N GLN A 169 9.69 2.12 -1.54
CA GLN A 169 9.10 3.24 -0.80
C GLN A 169 8.96 4.50 -1.67
N ASN A 170 9.87 4.70 -2.63
CA ASN A 170 9.80 5.85 -3.52
C ASN A 170 8.72 5.72 -4.60
N SER A 171 8.14 4.54 -4.82
CA SER A 171 7.04 4.37 -5.80
C SER A 171 5.71 4.95 -5.33
N GLU A 172 5.57 5.30 -4.04
CA GLU A 172 4.35 5.90 -3.45
C GLU A 172 3.97 7.27 -4.05
N LYS A 173 4.88 7.92 -4.79
CA LYS A 173 4.77 9.31 -5.22
C LYS A 173 3.96 9.53 -6.50
N GLY A 174 3.30 8.48 -7.00
CA GLY A 174 2.49 8.55 -8.21
C GLY A 174 1.27 9.46 -8.05
N MET A 175 1.13 10.47 -8.90
CA MET A 175 -0.07 11.31 -8.99
C MET A 175 -0.80 11.10 -10.32
N LEU A 176 -2.12 10.94 -10.23
CA LEU A 176 -3.04 11.01 -11.37
C LEU A 176 -3.35 12.48 -11.65
N PHE A 177 -3.21 12.86 -12.92
CA PHE A 177 -3.61 14.18 -13.40
C PHE A 177 -4.90 14.04 -14.17
N LEU A 178 -5.97 14.68 -13.71
CA LEU A 178 -7.28 14.66 -14.33
C LEU A 178 -7.58 16.04 -14.93
N ASN A 179 -8.26 16.09 -16.07
CA ASN A 179 -8.78 17.33 -16.66
C ASN A 179 -10.30 17.28 -16.78
N ARG A 180 -10.92 18.47 -16.83
CA ARG A 180 -12.35 18.63 -17.13
C ARG A 180 -12.63 18.47 -18.63
#